data_AF-A0A0J7ISI9-F1
#
_entry.id   AF-A0A0J7ISI9-F1
#
_cell.length_a   1.000
_cell.length_b   1.000
_cell.length_c   1.000
_cell.angle_alpha   90.00
_cell.angle_beta   90.00
_cell.angle_gamma   90.00
#
_symmetry.space_group_name_H-M   'P 1'
#
loop_
_entity.id
_entity.type
_entity.pdbx_description
1 polymer ?
#
loop_
_entity_poly.entity_id
_entity_poly.type
_entity_poly.pdbx_seq_one_letter_code
_entity_poly.pdbx_strand_id
1 'polypeptide(L)'
;MTDLSKDLECEEYFGYNFKLNQFSIKFRKAKITPKKIGQFVTLWKRNPETKEIEPFEDKDNFGFYIIAAESQNKRGFFFFSQNVLIQNKILTTSAKEGKRGFRVYPDWDIIKNKQAEKTKNWQTKSFINFSEINYIEKSKGILNSVV
;
A
#
# COMPACT_ATOMS: atom_id res chain seq x y z
N MET A 1 5.62 -7.49 -16.26
CA MET A 1 6.33 -7.35 -14.97
C MET A 1 7.76 -7.81 -15.19
N THR A 2 8.73 -7.04 -14.71
CA THR A 2 10.17 -7.38 -14.79
C THR A 2 10.85 -7.11 -13.43
N ASP A 3 12.12 -7.47 -13.27
CA ASP A 3 12.96 -7.16 -12.10
C ASP A 3 12.37 -7.59 -10.75
N LEU A 4 11.69 -8.75 -10.71
CA LEU A 4 11.11 -9.28 -9.47
C LEU A 4 12.22 -9.65 -8.48
N SER A 5 12.15 -9.07 -7.28
CA SER A 5 13.08 -9.32 -6.17
C SER A 5 12.34 -9.38 -4.85
N LYS A 6 12.79 -10.26 -3.94
CA LYS A 6 12.24 -10.37 -2.59
C LYS A 6 12.83 -9.30 -1.69
N ASP A 7 11.99 -8.70 -0.86
CA ASP A 7 12.40 -7.78 0.20
C ASP A 7 12.52 -8.59 1.50
N LEU A 8 13.73 -9.12 1.76
CA LEU A 8 13.98 -10.10 2.81
C LEU A 8 13.62 -9.59 4.20
N GLU A 9 13.80 -8.30 4.47
CA GLU A 9 13.45 -7.70 5.76
C GLU A 9 11.95 -7.56 5.99
N CYS A 10 11.15 -7.74 4.94
CA CYS A 10 9.70 -7.66 4.98
C CYS A 10 9.02 -8.96 4.53
N GLU A 11 9.71 -10.10 4.63
CA GLU A 11 9.17 -11.41 4.27
C GLU A 11 7.87 -11.74 4.99
N GLU A 12 7.76 -11.37 6.28
CA GLU A 12 6.53 -11.54 7.05
C GLU A 12 5.30 -10.92 6.39
N TYR A 13 5.48 -9.85 5.61
CA TYR A 13 4.42 -9.15 4.88
C TYR A 13 4.54 -9.38 3.38
N PHE A 14 5.10 -10.53 2.96
CA PHE A 14 5.31 -10.89 1.56
C PHE A 14 5.95 -9.74 0.77
N GLY A 15 7.05 -9.20 1.30
CA GLY A 15 7.74 -8.08 0.69
C GLY A 15 8.38 -8.46 -0.66
N TYR A 16 7.97 -7.76 -1.72
CA TYR A 16 8.57 -7.87 -3.04
C TYR A 16 8.73 -6.48 -3.68
N ASN A 17 9.70 -6.37 -4.57
CA ASN A 17 9.86 -5.23 -5.46
C ASN A 17 9.87 -5.76 -6.90
N PHE A 18 9.30 -5.01 -7.84
CA PHE A 18 9.33 -5.33 -9.26
C PHE A 18 9.04 -4.08 -10.09
N LYS A 19 9.18 -4.17 -11.40
CA LYS A 19 8.75 -3.12 -12.33
C LYS A 19 7.49 -3.48 -13.08
N LEU A 20 6.63 -2.48 -13.23
CA LEU A 20 5.48 -2.50 -14.13
C LEU A 20 5.62 -1.30 -15.08
N ASN A 21 5.87 -1.58 -16.36
CA ASN A 21 6.29 -0.57 -17.35
C ASN A 21 7.52 0.19 -16.83
N GLN A 22 7.50 1.52 -16.83
CA GLN A 22 8.55 2.37 -16.28
C GLN A 22 8.53 2.50 -14.75
N PHE A 23 7.49 2.00 -14.07
CA PHE A 23 7.30 2.24 -12.65
C PHE A 23 7.90 1.12 -11.80
N SER A 24 8.78 1.50 -10.86
CA SER A 24 9.16 0.64 -9.73
C SER A 24 7.99 0.51 -8.76
N ILE A 25 7.72 -0.72 -8.34
CA ILE A 25 6.60 -1.11 -7.48
C ILE A 25 7.13 -1.68 -6.17
N LYS A 26 6.57 -1.20 -5.06
CA LYS A 26 6.75 -1.78 -3.72
C LYS A 26 5.52 -2.62 -3.36
N PHE A 27 5.68 -3.92 -3.19
CA PHE A 27 4.59 -4.82 -2.85
C PHE A 27 4.66 -5.32 -1.40
N ARG A 28 3.50 -5.40 -0.75
CA ARG A 28 3.28 -6.02 0.56
C ARG A 28 1.94 -6.74 0.59
N LYS A 29 1.78 -7.69 1.51
CA LYS A 29 0.50 -8.29 1.90
C LYS A 29 0.13 -7.86 3.32
N ALA A 30 -1.04 -7.27 3.48
CA ALA A 30 -1.58 -6.89 4.76
C ALA A 30 -2.09 -8.12 5.55
N LYS A 31 -2.17 -7.98 6.87
CA LYS A 31 -2.59 -9.05 7.79
C LYS A 31 -3.84 -8.63 8.56
N ILE A 32 -4.81 -9.53 8.65
CA ILE A 32 -5.94 -9.37 9.57
C ILE A 32 -5.41 -9.52 11.00
N THR A 33 -5.86 -8.61 11.88
CA THR A 33 -5.56 -8.68 13.31
C THR A 33 -6.85 -8.88 14.10
N PRO A 34 -6.92 -9.83 15.06
CA PRO A 34 -8.20 -10.21 15.69
C PRO A 34 -8.98 -9.06 16.35
N LYS A 35 -8.27 -8.10 16.95
CA LYS A 35 -8.89 -7.07 17.81
C LYS A 35 -9.31 -5.79 17.09
N LYS A 36 -8.98 -5.63 15.81
CA LYS A 36 -9.16 -4.34 15.09
C LYS A 36 -9.60 -4.60 13.65
N ILE A 37 -10.65 -3.89 13.23
CA ILE A 37 -11.13 -3.85 11.83
C ILE A 37 -10.01 -3.30 10.93
N GLY A 38 -10.02 -3.70 9.65
CA GLY A 38 -8.94 -3.42 8.73
C GLY A 38 -7.80 -4.42 8.84
N GLN A 39 -6.91 -4.36 7.86
CA GLN A 39 -5.71 -5.17 7.80
C GLN A 39 -4.50 -4.29 8.06
N PHE A 40 -3.56 -4.77 8.86
CA PHE A 40 -2.34 -4.06 9.18
C PHE A 40 -1.24 -4.42 8.18
N VAL A 41 -0.47 -3.42 7.75
CA VAL A 41 0.70 -3.62 6.88
C VAL A 41 1.86 -2.76 7.37
N THR A 42 3.07 -3.28 7.24
CA THR A 42 4.31 -2.52 7.43
C THR A 42 4.79 -1.95 6.11
N LEU A 43 5.30 -0.73 6.14
CA LEU A 43 5.88 -0.04 5.00
C LEU A 43 7.02 0.86 5.48
N TRP A 44 8.22 0.29 5.54
CA TRP A 44 9.44 0.94 6.02
C TRP A 44 10.67 0.42 5.27
N LYS A 45 11.76 1.18 5.33
CA LYS A 45 13.11 0.80 4.88
C LYS A 45 14.10 0.88 6.05
N ARG A 46 15.21 0.16 5.96
CA ARG A 46 16.30 0.30 6.93
C ARG A 46 17.24 1.40 6.45
N ASN A 47 17.54 2.33 7.35
CA ASN A 47 18.54 3.35 7.12
C ASN A 47 19.93 2.67 7.08
N PRO A 48 20.72 2.83 6.00
CA PRO A 48 22.00 2.13 5.88
C PRO A 48 23.06 2.65 6.85
N GLU A 49 22.97 3.90 7.31
CA GLU A 49 23.92 4.53 8.22
C GLU A 49 23.57 4.23 9.68
N THR A 50 22.36 4.58 10.11
CA THR A 50 21.93 4.43 11.51
C THR A 50 21.51 3.01 11.87
N LYS A 51 21.23 2.17 10.86
CA LYS A 51 20.64 0.82 10.98
C LYS A 51 19.22 0.79 11.54
N GLU A 52 18.59 1.94 11.79
CA GLU A 52 17.21 2.02 12.26
C GLU A 52 16.19 1.83 11.14
N ILE A 53 14.95 1.53 11.50
CA ILE A 53 13.83 1.46 10.54
C ILE A 53 13.15 2.82 10.41
N GLU A 54 12.91 3.26 9.19
CA GLU A 54 12.29 4.54 8.88
C GLU A 54 11.20 4.40 7.81
N PRO A 55 10.20 5.30 7.76
CA PRO A 55 9.25 5.32 6.66
C PRO A 55 9.95 5.53 5.31
N PHE A 56 9.34 5.05 4.24
CA PHE A 56 9.73 5.50 2.90
C PHE A 56 9.46 7.01 2.74
N GLU A 57 10.19 7.64 1.84
CA GLU A 57 10.21 9.06 1.54
C GLU A 57 9.69 9.33 0.11
N ASP A 58 9.35 10.58 -0.16
CA ASP A 58 9.02 11.08 -1.51
C ASP A 58 10.18 10.95 -2.51
N LYS A 59 11.41 10.85 -2.03
CA LYS A 59 12.60 10.63 -2.86
C LYS A 59 12.92 9.15 -3.13
N ASP A 60 12.23 8.23 -2.45
CA ASP A 60 12.38 6.81 -2.77
C ASP A 60 11.72 6.55 -4.14
N ASN A 61 12.52 6.09 -5.12
CA ASN A 61 12.15 5.91 -6.54
C ASN A 61 11.12 4.77 -6.77
N PHE A 62 9.96 4.82 -6.10
CA PHE A 62 8.82 3.95 -6.32
C PHE A 62 7.61 4.77 -6.79
N GLY A 63 7.12 4.49 -7.99
CA GLY A 63 5.92 5.16 -8.51
C GLY A 63 4.65 4.72 -7.81
N PHE A 64 4.61 3.43 -7.42
CA PHE A 64 3.44 2.85 -6.77
C PHE A 64 3.77 1.85 -5.68
N TYR A 65 2.81 1.70 -4.78
CA TYR A 65 2.81 0.81 -3.64
C TYR A 65 1.56 -0.06 -3.71
N ILE A 66 1.76 -1.38 -3.86
CA ILE A 66 0.66 -2.36 -3.95
C ILE A 66 0.56 -3.11 -2.63
N ILE A 67 -0.61 -3.02 -1.98
CA ILE A 67 -0.90 -3.73 -0.74
C ILE A 67 -1.99 -4.76 -0.99
N ALA A 68 -1.64 -6.04 -0.93
CA ALA A 68 -2.62 -7.11 -1.02
C ALA A 68 -3.45 -7.23 0.25
N ALA A 69 -4.76 -7.38 0.09
CA ALA A 69 -5.70 -7.61 1.18
C ALA A 69 -6.58 -8.83 0.87
N GLU A 70 -6.70 -9.71 1.85
CA GLU A 70 -7.44 -10.96 1.71
C GLU A 70 -8.27 -11.22 2.97
N SER A 71 -9.47 -11.75 2.82
CA SER A 71 -10.33 -12.19 3.93
C SER A 71 -11.22 -13.32 3.45
N GLN A 72 -10.98 -14.55 3.93
CA GLN A 72 -11.68 -15.76 3.48
C GLN A 72 -11.64 -15.86 1.93
N ASN A 73 -12.79 -15.71 1.27
CA ASN A 73 -12.94 -15.76 -0.18
C ASN A 73 -12.82 -14.39 -0.87
N LYS A 74 -12.59 -13.31 -0.11
CA LYS A 74 -12.47 -11.94 -0.64
C LYS A 74 -11.00 -11.61 -0.86
N ARG A 75 -10.69 -11.06 -2.03
CA ARG A 75 -9.33 -10.68 -2.43
C ARG A 75 -9.37 -9.38 -3.20
N GLY A 76 -8.34 -8.58 -3.02
CA GLY A 76 -8.19 -7.32 -3.74
C GLY A 76 -6.90 -6.63 -3.33
N PHE A 77 -6.49 -5.66 -4.12
CA PHE A 77 -5.26 -4.90 -3.89
C PHE A 77 -5.58 -3.43 -3.69
N PHE A 78 -4.86 -2.78 -2.77
CA PHE A 78 -4.73 -1.33 -2.84
C PHE A 78 -3.56 -1.00 -3.76
N PHE A 79 -3.81 -0.19 -4.78
CA PHE A 79 -2.82 0.27 -5.73
C PHE A 79 -2.61 1.77 -5.56
N PHE A 80 -1.74 2.13 -4.60
CA PHE A 80 -1.49 3.52 -4.25
C PHE A 80 -0.39 4.12 -5.11
N SER A 81 -0.61 5.30 -5.69
CA SER A 81 0.49 6.12 -6.22
C SER A 81 1.27 6.75 -5.07
N GLN A 82 2.52 7.12 -5.33
CA GLN A 82 3.36 7.86 -4.38
C GLN A 82 2.64 9.12 -3.86
N ASN A 83 2.00 9.89 -4.76
CA ASN A 83 1.25 11.10 -4.42
C ASN A 83 0.12 10.85 -3.41
N VAL A 84 -0.65 9.76 -3.58
CA VAL A 84 -1.73 9.40 -2.64
C VAL A 84 -1.16 9.11 -1.26
N LEU A 85 -0.02 8.42 -1.17
CA LEU A 85 0.62 8.13 0.11
C LEU A 85 1.24 9.37 0.78
N ILE A 86 1.81 10.30 0.01
CA ILE A 86 2.31 11.60 0.50
C ILE A 86 1.15 12.43 1.09
N GLN A 87 0.07 12.61 0.31
CA GLN A 87 -1.11 13.39 0.75
C GLN A 87 -1.71 12.83 2.05
N ASN A 88 -1.63 11.52 2.25
CA ASN A 88 -2.14 10.84 3.44
C ASN A 88 -1.08 10.58 4.53
N LYS A 89 0.08 11.25 4.45
CA LYS A 89 1.15 11.26 5.47
C LYS A 89 1.64 9.84 5.80
N ILE A 90 1.75 8.99 4.78
CA ILE A 90 2.33 7.66 4.89
C ILE A 90 3.81 7.71 4.52
N LEU A 91 4.17 8.43 3.45
CA LEU A 91 5.57 8.70 3.12
C LEU A 91 6.06 9.95 3.84
N THR A 92 7.34 9.93 4.20
CA THR A 92 8.07 11.09 4.74
C THR A 92 8.29 12.11 3.63
N THR A 93 8.17 13.38 3.96
CA THR A 93 8.58 14.52 3.12
C THR A 93 9.40 15.50 3.96
N SER A 94 9.97 16.51 3.32
CA SER A 94 10.68 17.60 4.04
C SER A 94 9.83 18.30 5.09
N ALA A 95 8.50 18.28 4.96
CA ALA A 95 7.58 18.93 5.88
C ALA A 95 7.14 18.01 7.04
N LYS A 96 7.18 16.67 6.87
CA LYS A 96 6.60 15.75 7.85
C LYS A 96 7.12 14.30 7.73
N GLU A 97 7.42 13.69 8.87
CA GLU A 97 7.71 12.25 8.97
C GLU A 97 6.46 11.40 8.64
N GLY A 98 6.67 10.36 7.84
CA GLY A 98 5.68 9.36 7.44
C GLY A 98 5.40 8.30 8.51
N LYS A 99 4.93 7.13 8.07
CA LYS A 99 4.59 6.00 8.95
C LYS A 99 5.26 4.72 8.51
N ARG A 100 5.78 3.97 9.48
CA ARG A 100 6.40 2.65 9.29
C ARG A 100 5.37 1.53 9.09
N GLY A 101 4.09 1.80 9.36
CA GLY A 101 2.99 0.86 9.17
C GLY A 101 1.64 1.53 9.35
N PHE A 102 0.61 0.97 8.75
CA PHE A 102 -0.74 1.53 8.77
C PHE A 102 -1.80 0.46 8.53
N ARG A 103 -3.07 0.86 8.70
CA ARG A 103 -4.22 0.00 8.39
C ARG A 103 -4.79 0.34 7.04
N VAL A 104 -5.10 -0.69 6.28
CA VAL A 104 -5.91 -0.62 5.07
C VAL A 104 -7.29 -1.22 5.34
N TYR A 105 -8.32 -0.65 4.74
CA TYR A 105 -9.72 -1.02 4.95
C TYR A 105 -10.36 -1.40 3.61
N PRO A 106 -10.34 -2.67 3.22
CA PRO A 106 -10.99 -3.12 1.99
C PRO A 106 -12.47 -2.74 1.96
N ASP A 107 -13.05 -2.68 0.76
CA ASP A 107 -14.45 -2.23 0.62
C ASP A 107 -15.44 -3.08 1.41
N TRP A 108 -15.13 -4.37 1.60
CA TRP A 108 -15.92 -5.30 2.40
C TRP A 108 -15.85 -5.10 3.92
N ASP A 109 -14.97 -4.23 4.43
CA ASP A 109 -14.90 -3.93 5.86
C ASP A 109 -15.97 -2.91 6.27
N ILE A 110 -16.73 -3.22 7.31
CA ILE A 110 -17.73 -2.31 7.89
C ILE A 110 -17.08 -1.49 8.99
N ILE A 111 -16.91 -0.19 8.76
CA ILE A 111 -16.22 0.71 9.68
C ILE A 111 -17.20 1.34 10.66
N LYS A 112 -16.84 1.36 11.95
CA LYS A 112 -17.67 1.92 13.03
C LYS A 112 -17.08 3.16 13.72
N ASN A 113 -15.85 3.56 13.37
CA ASN A 113 -15.20 4.73 13.99
C ASN A 113 -14.76 5.76 12.93
N LYS A 114 -14.88 7.05 13.28
CA LYS A 114 -14.64 8.18 12.38
C LYS A 114 -13.21 8.24 11.82
N GLN A 115 -12.22 7.78 12.58
CA GLN A 115 -10.82 7.82 12.13
C GLN A 115 -10.54 6.79 11.03
N ALA A 116 -11.06 5.57 11.20
CA ALA A 116 -10.99 4.52 10.20
C ALA A 116 -11.82 4.88 8.96
N GLU A 117 -12.97 5.54 9.13
CA GLU A 117 -13.82 5.99 8.03
C GLU A 117 -13.08 7.00 7.13
N LYS A 118 -12.49 8.03 7.74
CA LYS A 118 -11.63 8.98 7.01
C LYS A 118 -10.50 8.28 6.24
N THR A 119 -9.93 7.23 6.84
CA THR A 119 -8.86 6.45 6.20
C THR A 119 -9.40 5.62 5.03
N LYS A 120 -10.53 4.93 5.21
CA LYS A 120 -11.18 4.15 4.17
C LYS A 120 -11.56 5.02 2.97
N ASN A 121 -12.07 6.23 3.19
CA ASN A 121 -12.54 7.13 2.14
C ASN A 121 -11.50 7.43 1.05
N TRP A 122 -10.24 7.66 1.43
CA TRP A 122 -9.19 7.85 0.43
C TRP A 122 -8.67 6.52 -0.13
N GLN A 123 -8.70 5.44 0.67
CA GLN A 123 -8.22 4.13 0.25
C GLN A 123 -9.11 3.45 -0.79
N THR A 124 -10.43 3.58 -0.69
CA THR A 124 -11.41 2.99 -1.63
C THR A 124 -11.17 3.45 -3.08
N LYS A 125 -10.67 4.68 -3.29
CA LYS A 125 -10.30 5.18 -4.62
C LYS A 125 -9.17 4.39 -5.27
N SER A 126 -8.31 3.80 -4.45
CA SER A 126 -7.15 3.00 -4.88
C SER A 126 -7.37 1.50 -4.71
N PHE A 127 -8.52 1.07 -4.19
CA PHE A 127 -8.80 -0.33 -3.92
C PHE A 127 -9.37 -1.03 -5.15
N ILE A 128 -8.82 -2.17 -5.54
CA ILE A 128 -9.26 -2.99 -6.65
C ILE A 128 -9.78 -4.30 -6.06
N ASN A 129 -11.09 -4.48 -6.10
CA ASN A 129 -11.74 -5.70 -5.63
C ASN A 129 -11.81 -6.72 -6.77
N PHE A 130 -11.25 -7.91 -6.57
CA PHE A 130 -11.19 -8.92 -7.63
C PHE A 130 -12.53 -9.61 -7.92
N SER A 131 -13.57 -9.37 -7.11
CA SER A 131 -14.92 -9.82 -7.43
C SER A 131 -15.68 -8.88 -8.37
N GLU A 132 -15.16 -7.68 -8.65
CA GLU A 132 -15.81 -6.69 -9.52
C GLU A 132 -15.41 -6.90 -10.98
N ILE A 133 -16.36 -6.95 -11.91
CA ILE A 133 -16.08 -7.24 -13.33
C ILE A 133 -15.06 -6.27 -13.95
N ASN A 134 -15.03 -5.02 -13.47
CA ASN A 134 -14.22 -3.94 -14.01
C ASN A 134 -12.85 -3.74 -13.31
N TYR A 135 -12.38 -4.75 -12.56
CA TYR A 135 -11.12 -4.64 -11.80
C TYR A 135 -9.92 -4.31 -12.71
N ILE A 136 -9.95 -4.75 -13.97
CA ILE A 136 -8.91 -4.46 -14.97
C ILE A 136 -8.95 -3.00 -15.40
N GLU A 137 -10.11 -2.44 -15.77
CA GLU A 137 -10.19 -1.02 -16.16
C GLU A 137 -9.81 -0.11 -15.00
N LYS A 138 -10.23 -0.44 -13.76
CA LYS A 138 -9.85 0.32 -12.57
C LYS A 138 -8.33 0.31 -12.37
N SER A 139 -7.70 -0.86 -12.54
CA SER A 139 -6.24 -1.00 -12.45
C SER A 139 -5.50 -0.15 -13.50
N LYS A 140 -5.99 -0.16 -14.75
CA LYS A 140 -5.44 0.66 -15.83
C LYS A 140 -5.62 2.15 -15.57
N GLY A 141 -6.79 2.56 -15.07
CA GLY A 141 -7.09 3.94 -14.73
C GLY A 141 -6.13 4.51 -13.68
N ILE A 142 -5.85 3.73 -12.62
CA ILE A 142 -4.87 4.12 -11.60
C ILE A 142 -3.47 4.26 -12.21
N LEU A 143 -3.01 3.27 -12.98
CA LEU A 143 -1.69 3.29 -13.60
C LEU A 143 -1.50 4.48 -14.54
N ASN A 144 -2.52 4.80 -15.34
CA ASN A 144 -2.48 5.89 -16.32
C ASN A 144 -2.66 7.28 -15.69
N SER A 145 -3.19 7.40 -14.47
CA SER A 145 -3.37 8.69 -13.77
C SER A 145 -2.07 9.38 -13.35
N VAL A 146 -0.93 8.71 -13.53
CA VAL A 146 0.42 9.17 -13.14
C VAL A 146 1.31 9.36 -14.38
N VAL A 147 0.81 9.03 -15.58
CA VAL A 147 1.50 9.19 -16.87
C VAL A 147 1.08 10.49 -17.53
#